data_AF-A0A535JBI4-F1
#
_entry.id   AF-A0A535JBI4-F1
#
_cell.length_a   1.000
_cell.length_b   1.000
_cell.length_c   1.000
_cell.angle_alpha   90.00
_cell.angle_beta   90.00
_cell.angle_gamma   90.00
#
_symmetry.space_group_name_H-M   'P 1'
#
loop_
_entity.id
_entity.type
_entity.pdbx_description
1 polymer ?
#
loop_
_entity_poly.entity_id
_entity_poly.type
_entity_poly.pdbx_seq_one_letter_code
_entity_poly.pdbx_strand_id
1 'polypeptide(L)'
;MSFATGGTSWLTHTQPPSVAMPELRFDSLRKEWVAYATERNDRTFLPTDFCPLCPSGAGGESEVPLNTFEVVVFENRFPAFGPDRDGGRPVRPSTTGCEVVVYTPEHDMTLARLPVERVRLLVDVWADRYAALGARIDVAYVYIFENKGEEIGVTLHHPHGQIYALPFVPPFADAELRAAREHQHATGRCPHCDELKAEEDGPRVVFAEESMTAFVPNAARWPYEVHVYPRRHVASITDLDEGERWDLAAAVLRVASTYD
;
A
#
# COMPACT_ATOMS: atom_id res chain seq x y z
N MET A 1 -38.15 -61.22 14.62
CA MET A 1 -36.90 -60.72 15.23
C MET A 1 -35.95 -60.40 14.08
N SER A 2 -35.95 -59.17 13.54
CA SER A 2 -34.97 -58.09 13.85
C SER A 2 -33.52 -58.61 13.87
N PHE A 3 -32.55 -58.18 13.06
CA PHE A 3 -32.19 -56.80 12.68
C PHE A 3 -31.46 -56.70 11.32
N ALA A 4 -31.78 -55.59 10.65
CA ALA A 4 -31.01 -54.69 9.79
C ALA A 4 -29.64 -55.09 9.18
N THR A 5 -29.59 -54.85 7.87
CA THR A 5 -28.44 -54.75 6.95
C THR A 5 -27.44 -53.67 7.36
N GLY A 6 -26.16 -54.04 7.51
CA GLY A 6 -25.05 -53.11 7.72
C GLY A 6 -24.70 -52.35 6.44
N GLY A 7 -24.89 -51.03 6.48
CA GLY A 7 -24.61 -50.12 5.37
C GLY A 7 -23.11 -49.87 5.19
N THR A 8 -22.69 -49.90 3.93
CA THR A 8 -21.39 -49.42 3.46
C THR A 8 -21.35 -47.90 3.64
N SER A 9 -20.58 -47.43 4.60
CA SER A 9 -20.30 -46.00 4.80
C SER A 9 -19.40 -45.51 3.67
N TRP A 10 -19.99 -44.80 2.71
CA TRP A 10 -19.24 -43.96 1.79
C TRP A 10 -18.71 -42.78 2.60
N LEU A 11 -17.40 -42.79 2.85
CA LEU A 11 -16.67 -41.60 3.26
C LEU A 11 -16.84 -40.57 2.13
N THR A 12 -17.82 -39.68 2.28
CA THR A 12 -17.87 -38.45 1.51
C THR A 12 -16.64 -37.66 1.92
N HIS A 13 -15.60 -37.77 1.10
CA HIS A 13 -14.49 -36.84 1.08
C HIS A 13 -15.11 -35.49 0.67
N THR A 14 -15.60 -34.74 1.65
CA THR A 14 -15.94 -33.33 1.47
C THR A 14 -14.63 -32.66 1.10
N GLN A 15 -14.46 -32.46 -0.19
CA GLN A 15 -13.46 -31.56 -0.75
C GLN A 15 -13.60 -30.25 0.03
N PRO A 16 -12.52 -29.70 0.63
CA PRO A 16 -12.62 -28.41 1.28
C PRO A 16 -13.24 -27.41 0.27
N PRO A 17 -14.09 -26.47 0.72
CA PRO A 17 -14.63 -25.46 -0.17
C PRO A 17 -13.47 -24.85 -0.96
N SER A 18 -13.62 -24.77 -2.29
CA SER A 18 -12.62 -24.15 -3.14
C SER A 18 -12.35 -22.76 -2.60
N VAL A 19 -11.15 -22.55 -2.06
CA VAL A 19 -10.63 -21.27 -1.57
C VAL A 19 -10.89 -20.23 -2.66
N ALA A 20 -11.81 -19.30 -2.39
CA ALA A 20 -12.30 -18.34 -3.35
C ALA A 20 -11.27 -17.22 -3.49
N MET A 21 -10.26 -17.49 -4.32
CA MET A 21 -9.13 -16.60 -4.52
C MET A 21 -9.57 -15.23 -5.05
N PRO A 22 -8.86 -14.15 -4.67
CA PRO A 22 -9.19 -12.82 -5.17
C PRO A 22 -9.08 -12.75 -6.70
N GLU A 23 -9.98 -12.02 -7.33
CA GLU A 23 -10.00 -11.83 -8.78
C GLU A 23 -10.24 -10.36 -9.16
N LEU A 24 -9.77 -9.99 -10.35
CA LEU A 24 -10.01 -8.68 -10.95
C LEU A 24 -11.12 -8.79 -11.99
N ARG A 25 -12.14 -7.94 -11.87
CA ARG A 25 -13.24 -7.83 -12.83
C ARG A 25 -13.25 -6.45 -13.46
N PHE A 26 -13.41 -6.37 -14.78
CA PHE A 26 -13.48 -5.09 -15.49
C PHE A 26 -14.93 -4.59 -15.57
N ASP A 27 -15.21 -3.42 -15.00
CA ASP A 27 -16.47 -2.69 -15.17
C ASP A 27 -16.45 -1.94 -16.51
N SER A 28 -17.21 -2.45 -17.49
CA SER A 28 -17.29 -1.87 -18.82
C SER A 28 -18.02 -0.53 -18.89
N LEU A 29 -18.82 -0.18 -17.88
CA LEU A 29 -19.58 1.07 -17.81
C LEU A 29 -18.70 2.22 -17.29
N ARG A 30 -17.84 1.94 -16.31
CA ARG A 30 -16.90 2.92 -15.75
C ARG A 30 -15.52 2.89 -16.40
N LYS A 31 -15.19 1.81 -17.12
CA LYS A 31 -13.86 1.52 -17.67
C LYS A 31 -12.80 1.35 -16.56
N GLU A 32 -13.18 0.65 -15.50
CA GLU A 32 -12.35 0.49 -14.30
C GLU A 32 -12.21 -0.98 -13.92
N TRP A 33 -11.06 -1.32 -13.32
CA TRP A 33 -10.85 -2.64 -12.73
C TRP A 33 -11.27 -2.65 -11.26
N VAL A 34 -12.04 -3.66 -10.87
CA VAL A 34 -12.57 -3.84 -9.52
C VAL A 34 -12.00 -5.12 -8.91
N ALA A 35 -11.44 -4.99 -7.71
CA ALA A 35 -10.95 -6.11 -6.92
C ALA A 35 -12.09 -6.83 -6.22
N TYR A 36 -12.24 -8.13 -6.46
CA TYR A 36 -13.15 -9.01 -5.74
C TYR A 36 -12.33 -9.98 -4.90
N ALA A 37 -12.19 -9.68 -3.61
CA ALA A 37 -11.47 -10.51 -2.64
C ALA A 37 -12.44 -10.97 -1.55
N THR A 38 -13.25 -12.00 -1.83
CA THR A 38 -14.32 -12.46 -0.93
C THR A 38 -13.79 -12.93 0.43
N GLU A 39 -12.57 -13.45 0.48
CA GLU A 39 -11.89 -13.88 1.71
C GLU A 39 -11.52 -12.72 2.64
N ARG A 40 -11.56 -11.46 2.17
CA ARG A 40 -11.41 -10.30 3.07
C ARG A 40 -12.58 -10.17 4.05
N ASN A 41 -13.76 -10.70 3.72
CA ASN A 41 -14.90 -10.74 4.65
C ASN A 41 -14.73 -11.82 5.73
N ASP A 42 -14.03 -12.90 5.40
CA ASP A 42 -13.72 -14.00 6.32
C ASP A 42 -12.38 -13.80 7.03
N ARG A 43 -11.81 -12.58 6.98
CA ARG A 43 -10.68 -12.20 7.84
C ARG A 43 -11.11 -12.52 9.26
N THR A 44 -10.58 -13.64 9.77
CA THR A 44 -10.69 -13.97 11.17
C THR A 44 -10.04 -12.79 11.85
N PHE A 45 -10.83 -11.99 12.55
CA PHE A 45 -10.31 -11.02 13.51
C PHE A 45 -9.48 -11.89 14.46
N LEU A 46 -8.18 -11.98 14.21
CA LEU A 46 -7.27 -12.73 15.07
C LEU A 46 -7.55 -12.27 16.50
N PRO A 47 -7.61 -13.21 17.47
CA PRO A 47 -8.02 -12.86 18.82
C PRO A 47 -7.22 -11.66 19.32
N THR A 48 -7.91 -10.71 19.95
CA THR A 48 -7.42 -9.39 20.38
C THR A 48 -6.14 -9.41 21.22
N ASP A 49 -5.71 -10.58 21.68
CA ASP A 49 -4.59 -10.75 22.59
C ASP A 49 -3.24 -10.87 21.86
N PHE A 50 -3.23 -11.06 20.53
CA PHE A 50 -1.99 -11.22 19.75
C PHE A 50 -1.99 -10.43 18.44
N CYS A 51 -0.98 -9.55 18.28
CA CYS A 51 -0.79 -8.79 17.05
C CYS A 51 0.10 -9.58 16.04
N PRO A 52 -0.38 -9.86 14.81
CA PRO A 52 0.39 -10.59 13.80
C PRO A 52 1.61 -9.83 13.26
N LEU A 53 1.74 -8.53 13.57
CA LEU A 53 2.84 -7.67 13.11
C LEU A 53 3.92 -7.48 14.19
N CYS A 54 3.67 -7.93 15.43
CA CYS A 54 4.67 -7.92 16.49
C CYS A 54 5.79 -8.96 16.23
N PRO A 55 7.01 -8.78 16.73
CA PRO A 55 8.06 -9.79 16.66
C PRO A 55 7.62 -11.13 17.27
N SER A 56 7.85 -12.24 16.56
CA SER A 56 7.35 -13.58 16.97
C SER A 56 8.11 -14.26 18.12
N GLY A 57 9.27 -13.75 18.55
CA GLY A 57 10.12 -14.46 19.52
C GLY A 57 10.41 -15.94 19.11
N ALA A 58 10.83 -16.78 20.06
CA ALA A 58 11.05 -18.22 19.81
C ALA A 58 9.75 -19.06 19.82
N GLY A 59 8.59 -18.42 20.00
CA GLY A 59 7.28 -19.07 20.20
C GLY A 59 6.35 -19.09 18.99
N GLY A 60 6.63 -18.27 17.96
CA GLY A 60 6.05 -18.40 16.63
C GLY A 60 4.53 -18.30 16.56
N GLU A 61 3.99 -17.08 16.63
CA GLU A 61 2.57 -16.83 16.27
C GLU A 61 2.35 -15.58 15.39
N SER A 62 3.40 -14.90 14.88
CA SER A 62 3.27 -13.70 14.03
C SER A 62 3.73 -13.90 12.59
N GLU A 63 3.29 -13.01 11.70
CA GLU A 63 3.72 -12.95 10.29
C GLU A 63 5.16 -12.41 10.15
N VAL A 64 5.73 -11.89 11.22
CA VAL A 64 7.12 -11.45 11.32
C VAL A 64 7.92 -12.49 12.11
N PRO A 65 8.63 -13.43 11.43
CA PRO A 65 9.39 -14.51 12.07
C PRO A 65 10.75 -14.02 12.61
N LEU A 66 10.82 -12.78 13.08
CA LEU A 66 12.00 -12.14 13.62
C LEU A 66 11.78 -11.81 15.10
N ASN A 67 12.86 -11.84 15.88
CA ASN A 67 12.85 -11.41 17.28
C ASN A 67 12.91 -9.88 17.42
N THR A 68 13.43 -9.19 16.41
CA THR A 68 13.44 -7.73 16.27
C THR A 68 13.70 -7.38 14.81
N PHE A 69 13.41 -6.14 14.41
CA PHE A 69 13.65 -5.61 13.08
C PHE A 69 13.67 -4.08 13.11
N GLU A 70 14.08 -3.45 12.01
CA GLU A 70 13.91 -2.01 11.82
C GLU A 70 12.69 -1.74 10.95
N VAL A 71 12.66 -2.33 9.75
CA VAL A 71 11.49 -2.41 8.87
C VAL A 71 11.44 -3.84 8.32
N VAL A 72 10.25 -4.41 8.17
CA VAL A 72 10.07 -5.71 7.52
C VAL A 72 9.00 -5.61 6.44
N VAL A 73 9.26 -6.27 5.31
CA VAL A 73 8.35 -6.33 4.16
C VAL A 73 8.04 -7.80 3.90
N PHE A 74 6.77 -8.14 3.76
CA PHE A 74 6.34 -9.49 3.42
C PHE A 74 5.03 -9.47 2.61
N GLU A 75 4.71 -10.58 1.95
CA GLU A 75 3.46 -10.70 1.20
C GLU A 75 2.25 -10.77 2.11
N ASN A 76 1.22 -10.00 1.77
CA ASN A 76 -0.03 -9.98 2.52
C ASN A 76 -0.73 -11.35 2.44
N ARG A 77 -1.05 -11.93 3.60
CA ARG A 77 -1.78 -13.20 3.71
C ARG A 77 -3.19 -13.15 3.11
N PHE A 78 -3.81 -11.96 3.08
CA PHE A 78 -5.13 -11.71 2.52
C PHE A 78 -5.03 -10.66 1.40
N PRO A 79 -4.40 -11.00 0.27
CA PRO A 79 -4.10 -10.04 -0.78
C PRO A 79 -5.40 -9.56 -1.44
N ALA A 80 -5.41 -8.31 -1.89
CA ALA A 80 -6.57 -7.73 -2.56
C ALA A 80 -6.77 -8.28 -3.99
N PHE A 81 -5.71 -8.84 -4.58
CA PHE A 81 -5.70 -9.38 -5.93
C PHE A 81 -5.03 -10.76 -5.93
N GLY A 82 -5.49 -11.66 -6.79
CA GLY A 82 -4.90 -12.98 -6.96
C GLY A 82 -3.91 -12.98 -8.14
N PRO A 83 -3.07 -14.01 -8.26
CA PRO A 83 -2.21 -14.17 -9.43
C PRO A 83 -3.06 -14.27 -10.71
N ASP A 84 -2.58 -13.72 -11.83
CA ASP A 84 -3.27 -13.80 -13.11
C ASP A 84 -3.62 -15.26 -13.45
N ARG A 85 -4.80 -15.48 -14.03
CA ARG A 85 -5.30 -16.83 -14.35
C ARG A 85 -5.67 -16.97 -15.83
N ASP A 86 -5.37 -18.14 -16.37
CA ASP A 86 -5.81 -18.62 -17.68
C ASP A 86 -6.45 -19.99 -17.48
N GLY A 87 -7.69 -20.17 -17.94
CA GLY A 87 -8.48 -21.39 -17.72
C GLY A 87 -8.62 -21.80 -16.25
N GLY A 88 -8.60 -20.83 -15.32
CA GLY A 88 -8.65 -21.10 -13.88
C GLY A 88 -7.36 -21.66 -13.29
N ARG A 89 -6.20 -21.51 -13.95
CA ARG A 89 -4.87 -21.82 -13.43
C ARG A 89 -4.02 -20.56 -13.31
N PRO A 90 -3.21 -20.36 -12.26
CA PRO A 90 -2.25 -19.26 -12.20
C PRO A 90 -1.27 -19.32 -13.38
N VAL A 91 -1.08 -18.20 -14.09
CA VAL A 91 -0.19 -18.08 -15.28
C VAL A 91 0.99 -17.13 -15.07
N ARG A 92 1.02 -16.41 -13.94
CA ARG A 92 2.06 -15.43 -13.54
C ARG A 92 2.52 -15.68 -12.09
N PRO A 93 3.56 -14.99 -11.57
CA PRO A 93 4.37 -15.44 -10.43
C PRO A 93 3.59 -15.80 -9.16
N SER A 94 4.22 -16.56 -8.26
CA SER A 94 3.64 -16.99 -6.98
C SER A 94 3.23 -15.84 -6.06
N THR A 95 3.72 -14.63 -6.32
CA THR A 95 3.49 -13.42 -5.52
C THR A 95 2.35 -12.59 -6.09
N THR A 96 1.42 -12.18 -5.24
CA THR A 96 0.28 -11.32 -5.63
C THR A 96 0.69 -9.87 -5.87
N GLY A 97 1.87 -9.49 -5.40
CA GLY A 97 2.32 -8.10 -5.43
C GLY A 97 1.62 -7.21 -4.38
N CYS A 98 0.84 -7.79 -3.48
CA CYS A 98 0.34 -7.11 -2.29
C CYS A 98 1.30 -7.33 -1.12
N GLU A 99 2.06 -6.32 -0.75
CA GLU A 99 3.04 -6.38 0.34
C GLU A 99 2.56 -5.55 1.54
N VAL A 100 2.90 -6.03 2.75
CA VAL A 100 2.78 -5.29 4.01
C VAL A 100 4.17 -4.81 4.42
N VAL A 101 4.27 -3.56 4.86
CA VAL A 101 5.51 -2.93 5.32
C VAL A 101 5.34 -2.53 6.78
N VAL A 102 5.99 -3.21 7.72
CA VAL A 102 5.89 -2.89 9.16
C VAL A 102 7.05 -1.98 9.55
N TYR A 103 6.73 -0.83 10.16
CA TYR A 103 7.69 0.26 10.34
C TYR A 103 8.59 0.12 11.57
N THR A 104 8.19 -0.71 12.53
CA THR A 104 8.87 -0.87 13.82
C THR A 104 8.40 -2.14 14.53
N PRO A 105 9.21 -2.76 15.41
CA PRO A 105 8.76 -3.83 16.29
C PRO A 105 7.85 -3.35 17.42
N GLU A 106 7.81 -2.05 17.70
CA GLU A 106 7.03 -1.45 18.78
C GLU A 106 5.56 -1.27 18.40
N HIS A 107 4.67 -1.93 19.13
CA HIS A 107 3.24 -2.00 18.80
C HIS A 107 2.52 -0.65 18.92
N ASP A 108 2.77 0.10 19.99
CA ASP A 108 2.02 1.31 20.35
C ASP A 108 2.60 2.60 19.73
N MET A 109 3.56 2.46 18.81
CA MET A 109 4.14 3.60 18.12
C MET A 109 3.21 4.08 16.98
N THR A 110 3.52 5.22 16.38
CA THR A 110 2.89 5.71 15.16
C THR A 110 3.97 6.23 14.24
N LEU A 111 3.69 6.37 12.93
CA LEU A 111 4.63 6.98 11.98
C LEU A 111 5.12 8.37 12.47
N ALA A 112 4.21 9.16 13.05
CA ALA A 112 4.50 10.50 13.58
C ALA A 112 5.49 10.53 14.77
N ARG A 113 5.70 9.39 15.44
CA ARG A 113 6.57 9.25 16.62
C ARG A 113 7.85 8.47 16.33
N LEU A 114 8.04 8.02 15.08
CA LEU A 114 9.27 7.35 14.68
C LEU A 114 10.45 8.33 14.63
N PRO A 115 11.67 7.90 14.98
CA PRO A 115 12.89 8.66 14.68
C PRO A 115 12.99 8.94 13.18
N VAL A 116 13.53 10.10 12.79
CA VAL A 116 13.64 10.49 11.37
C VAL A 116 14.49 9.50 10.58
N GLU A 117 15.50 8.89 11.20
CA GLU A 117 16.33 7.84 10.61
C GLU A 117 15.51 6.61 10.24
N ARG A 118 14.47 6.29 11.03
CA ARG A 118 13.55 5.18 10.73
C ARG A 118 12.63 5.53 9.56
N VAL A 119 12.13 6.76 9.49
CA VAL A 119 11.34 7.22 8.34
C VAL A 119 12.20 7.29 7.08
N ARG A 120 13.47 7.68 7.19
CA ARG A 120 14.45 7.64 6.10
C ARG A 120 14.64 6.22 5.58
N LEU A 121 14.82 5.25 6.47
CA LEU A 121 14.90 3.83 6.08
C LEU A 121 13.60 3.38 5.39
N LEU A 122 12.44 3.83 5.87
CA LEU A 122 11.16 3.53 5.23
C LEU A 122 11.07 4.11 3.80
N VAL A 123 11.59 5.32 3.57
CA VAL A 123 11.71 5.91 2.22
C VAL A 123 12.63 5.06 1.32
N ASP A 124 13.75 4.53 1.84
CA ASP A 124 14.58 3.60 1.07
C ASP A 124 13.85 2.30 0.74
N VAL A 125 13.11 1.75 1.69
CA VAL A 125 12.28 0.55 1.46
C VAL A 125 11.24 0.84 0.38
N TRP A 126 10.55 1.98 0.42
CA TRP A 126 9.62 2.37 -0.64
C TRP A 126 10.29 2.47 -2.01
N ALA A 127 11.48 3.08 -2.10
CA ALA A 127 12.23 3.15 -3.35
C ALA A 127 12.68 1.77 -3.85
N ASP A 128 13.18 0.90 -2.98
CA ASP A 128 13.58 -0.48 -3.31
C ASP A 128 12.39 -1.28 -3.82
N ARG A 129 11.28 -1.30 -3.08
CA ARG A 129 10.08 -2.05 -3.45
C ARG A 129 9.46 -1.49 -4.73
N TYR A 130 9.43 -0.18 -4.91
CA TYR A 130 8.97 0.46 -6.15
C TYR A 130 9.77 0.00 -7.36
N ALA A 131 11.11 0.00 -7.27
CA ALA A 131 11.99 -0.47 -8.33
C ALA A 131 11.80 -1.97 -8.61
N ALA A 132 11.80 -2.79 -7.56
CA ALA A 132 11.72 -4.25 -7.68
C ALA A 132 10.38 -4.72 -8.26
N LEU A 133 9.27 -4.15 -7.79
CA LEU A 133 7.93 -4.47 -8.29
C LEU A 133 7.69 -3.86 -9.68
N GLY A 134 8.16 -2.63 -9.92
CA GLY A 134 8.02 -1.95 -11.21
C GLY A 134 8.84 -2.57 -12.34
N ALA A 135 9.90 -3.31 -12.02
CA ALA A 135 10.68 -4.08 -13.01
C ALA A 135 9.95 -5.33 -13.52
N ARG A 136 8.84 -5.73 -12.90
CA ARG A 136 8.06 -6.89 -13.31
C ARG A 136 7.18 -6.57 -14.53
N ILE A 137 7.22 -7.43 -15.54
CA ILE A 137 6.45 -7.26 -16.79
C ILE A 137 4.92 -7.33 -16.60
N ASP A 138 4.47 -7.95 -15.51
CA ASP A 138 3.05 -8.06 -15.17
C ASP A 138 2.53 -6.85 -14.38
N VAL A 139 3.38 -5.90 -14.01
CA VAL A 139 3.03 -4.74 -13.20
C VAL A 139 2.98 -3.49 -14.08
N ALA A 140 1.85 -2.79 -14.07
CA ALA A 140 1.65 -1.52 -14.75
C ALA A 140 1.73 -0.32 -13.80
N TYR A 141 1.50 -0.52 -12.50
CA TYR A 141 1.50 0.55 -11.51
C TYR A 141 1.87 0.02 -10.12
N VAL A 142 2.77 0.71 -9.40
CA VAL A 142 3.09 0.40 -8.00
C VAL A 142 2.46 1.46 -7.10
N TYR A 143 1.57 1.03 -6.20
CA TYR A 143 0.83 1.91 -5.30
C TYR A 143 1.27 1.68 -3.85
N ILE A 144 2.01 2.64 -3.31
CA ILE A 144 2.48 2.67 -1.91
C ILE A 144 1.49 3.52 -1.11
N PHE A 145 0.93 2.97 -0.04
CA PHE A 145 -0.06 3.67 0.78
C PHE A 145 -0.08 3.19 2.23
N GLU A 146 -0.67 3.98 3.11
CA GLU A 146 -0.93 3.67 4.50
C GLU A 146 -2.40 3.97 4.81
N ASN A 147 -3.03 3.12 5.62
CA ASN A 147 -4.29 3.43 6.27
C ASN A 147 -4.02 3.52 7.78
N LYS A 148 -4.30 4.68 8.40
CA LYS A 148 -4.17 4.92 9.84
C LYS A 148 -5.51 5.37 10.44
N GLY A 149 -5.94 4.73 11.54
CA GLY A 149 -7.12 5.11 12.32
C GLY A 149 -8.28 4.10 12.26
N GLU A 150 -8.91 3.87 13.41
CA GLU A 150 -10.08 2.96 13.54
C GLU A 150 -11.24 3.43 12.67
N GLU A 151 -11.42 4.75 12.57
CA GLU A 151 -12.53 5.41 11.89
C GLU A 151 -12.53 5.16 10.38
N ILE A 152 -11.40 4.75 9.81
CA ILE A 152 -11.27 4.37 8.39
C ILE A 152 -11.17 2.85 8.17
N GLY A 153 -11.51 2.06 9.19
CA GLY A 153 -11.59 0.60 9.12
C GLY A 153 -10.26 -0.13 9.29
N VAL A 154 -9.25 0.51 9.90
CA VAL A 154 -8.00 -0.17 10.27
C VAL A 154 -8.25 -1.02 11.51
N THR A 155 -8.05 -2.33 11.37
CA THR A 155 -8.22 -3.30 12.46
C THR A 155 -6.90 -3.75 13.09
N LEU A 156 -5.76 -3.28 12.55
CA LEU A 156 -4.41 -3.56 13.03
C LEU A 156 -3.72 -2.23 13.38
N HIS A 157 -3.59 -1.94 14.66
CA HIS A 157 -3.03 -0.66 15.15
C HIS A 157 -1.51 -0.55 15.01
N HIS A 158 -0.82 -1.68 14.87
CA HIS A 158 0.63 -1.73 14.72
C HIS A 158 1.07 -0.92 13.48
N PRO A 159 2.07 -0.03 13.58
CA PRO A 159 2.48 0.83 12.46
C PRO A 159 2.88 0.05 11.20
N HIS A 160 2.07 0.17 10.15
CA HIS A 160 2.34 -0.48 8.88
C HIS A 160 1.73 0.26 7.69
N GLY A 161 2.38 0.10 6.55
CA GLY A 161 1.90 0.48 5.23
C GLY A 161 1.69 -0.74 4.36
N GLN A 162 1.26 -0.49 3.12
CA GLN A 162 1.04 -1.51 2.11
C GLN A 162 1.58 -1.04 0.77
N ILE A 163 1.98 -2.00 -0.06
CA ILE A 163 2.41 -1.76 -1.45
C ILE A 163 1.65 -2.72 -2.34
N TYR A 164 0.94 -2.18 -3.33
CA TYR A 164 0.24 -2.97 -4.33
C TYR A 164 0.92 -2.82 -5.69
N ALA A 165 1.36 -3.94 -6.27
CA ALA A 165 1.80 -4.03 -7.65
C ALA A 165 0.61 -4.41 -8.54
N LEU A 166 0.08 -3.43 -9.25
CA LEU A 166 -1.17 -3.55 -10.00
C LEU A 166 -0.88 -3.88 -11.48
N PRO A 167 -1.61 -4.81 -12.11
CA PRO A 167 -1.46 -5.13 -13.52
C PRO A 167 -2.15 -4.11 -14.46
N PHE A 168 -2.71 -3.04 -13.89
CA PHE A 168 -3.35 -1.94 -14.60
C PHE A 168 -3.02 -0.61 -13.91
N VAL A 169 -3.19 0.50 -14.64
CA VAL A 169 -3.13 1.86 -14.06
C VAL A 169 -4.49 2.18 -13.42
N PRO A 170 -4.55 2.51 -12.12
CA PRO A 170 -5.80 2.89 -11.46
C PRO A 170 -6.49 4.10 -12.10
N PRO A 171 -7.82 4.22 -12.01
CA PRO A 171 -8.56 5.32 -12.64
C PRO A 171 -8.10 6.73 -12.23
N PHE A 172 -7.74 6.92 -10.95
CA PHE A 172 -7.23 8.21 -10.48
C PHE A 172 -5.88 8.57 -11.12
N ALA A 173 -4.96 7.59 -11.19
CA ALA A 173 -3.64 7.77 -11.78
C ALA A 173 -3.73 7.97 -13.31
N ASP A 174 -4.63 7.26 -14.00
CA ASP A 174 -4.85 7.47 -15.43
C ASP A 174 -5.42 8.87 -15.72
N ALA A 175 -6.34 9.35 -14.87
CA ALA A 175 -6.87 10.71 -14.97
C ALA A 175 -5.78 11.78 -14.78
N GLU A 176 -4.91 11.62 -13.79
CA GLU A 176 -3.75 12.50 -13.54
C GLU A 176 -2.77 12.48 -14.73
N LEU A 177 -2.41 11.29 -15.22
CA LEU A 177 -1.53 11.12 -16.37
C LEU A 177 -2.11 11.75 -17.64
N ARG A 178 -3.42 11.63 -17.87
CA ARG A 178 -4.08 12.28 -19.01
C ARG A 178 -4.06 13.80 -18.88
N ALA A 179 -4.40 14.34 -17.71
CA ALA A 179 -4.33 15.77 -17.45
C ALA A 179 -2.91 16.32 -17.61
N ALA A 180 -1.89 15.57 -17.16
CA ALA A 180 -0.49 15.94 -17.32
C ALA A 180 -0.04 15.96 -18.78
N ARG A 181 -0.45 14.97 -19.58
CA ARG A 181 -0.19 14.97 -21.03
C ARG A 181 -0.86 16.15 -21.71
N GLU A 182 -2.13 16.43 -21.40
CA GLU A 182 -2.86 17.57 -21.96
C GLU A 182 -2.18 18.91 -21.61
N HIS A 183 -1.79 19.11 -20.35
CA HIS A 183 -1.09 20.31 -19.90
C HIS A 183 0.28 20.47 -20.56
N GLN A 184 1.05 19.39 -20.66
CA GLN A 184 2.36 19.39 -21.31
C GLN A 184 2.24 19.70 -22.81
N HIS A 185 1.25 19.13 -23.50
CA HIS A 185 0.98 19.43 -24.90
C HIS A 185 0.58 20.89 -25.12
N ALA A 186 -0.20 21.47 -24.21
CA ALA A 186 -0.69 22.84 -24.32
C ALA A 186 0.35 23.90 -23.93
N THR A 187 1.20 23.62 -22.94
CA THR A 187 2.08 24.63 -22.30
C THR A 187 3.56 24.34 -22.39
N GLY A 188 3.95 23.08 -22.69
CA GLY A 188 5.33 22.61 -22.62
C GLY A 188 5.87 22.41 -21.20
N ARG A 189 5.03 22.53 -20.16
CA ARG A 189 5.43 22.43 -18.74
C ARG A 189 4.77 21.25 -18.03
N CYS A 190 5.27 20.91 -16.85
CA CYS A 190 4.67 19.90 -15.98
C CYS A 190 3.59 20.55 -15.09
N PRO A 191 2.36 20.01 -15.00
CA PRO A 191 1.32 20.61 -14.15
C PRO A 191 1.67 20.55 -12.66
N HIS A 192 2.36 19.48 -12.21
CA HIS A 192 2.79 19.32 -10.82
C HIS A 192 3.80 20.39 -10.41
N CYS A 193 4.75 20.72 -11.30
CA CYS A 193 5.71 21.81 -11.05
C CYS A 193 5.03 23.19 -11.08
N ASP A 194 4.04 23.38 -11.97
CA ASP A 194 3.27 24.62 -12.04
C ASP A 194 2.41 24.82 -10.77
N GLU A 195 1.77 23.76 -10.26
CA GLU A 195 1.01 23.79 -8.99
C GLU A 195 1.94 24.08 -7.81
N LEU A 196 3.06 23.36 -7.70
CA LEU A 196 4.04 23.60 -6.63
C LEU A 196 4.50 25.05 -6.63
N LYS A 197 4.84 25.61 -7.79
CA LYS A 197 5.27 27.00 -7.91
C LYS A 197 4.18 28.01 -7.54
N ALA A 198 2.91 27.68 -7.78
CA ALA A 198 1.80 28.52 -7.39
C ALA A 198 1.57 28.51 -5.87
N GLU A 199 1.89 27.39 -5.21
CA GLU A 199 1.62 27.18 -3.79
C GLU A 199 2.81 27.46 -2.87
N GLU A 200 4.07 27.31 -3.31
CA GLU A 200 5.26 27.31 -2.44
C GLU A 200 5.56 28.65 -1.71
N ASP A 201 5.07 29.77 -2.24
CA ASP A 201 5.13 31.10 -1.61
C ASP A 201 3.74 31.53 -1.04
N GLY A 202 2.78 30.62 -1.06
CA GLY A 202 1.39 30.87 -0.74
C GLY A 202 1.03 30.64 0.74
N PRO A 203 -0.16 31.10 1.17
CA PRO A 203 -0.62 30.91 2.54
C PRO A 203 -1.02 29.47 2.89
N ARG A 204 -1.01 28.54 1.91
CA ARG A 204 -1.39 27.13 2.07
C ARG A 204 -0.20 26.20 2.33
N VAL A 205 1.01 26.74 2.42
CA VAL A 205 2.21 25.98 2.77
C VAL A 205 2.14 25.54 4.25
N VAL A 206 2.35 24.25 4.47
CA VAL A 206 2.47 23.65 5.81
C VAL A 206 3.94 23.51 6.20
N PHE A 207 4.79 23.18 5.22
CA PHE A 207 6.23 23.00 5.38
C PHE A 207 6.93 23.30 4.05
N ALA A 208 8.06 23.98 4.08
CA ALA A 208 8.83 24.31 2.88
C ALA A 208 10.31 24.48 3.24
N GLU A 209 11.05 23.39 3.22
CA GLU A 209 12.48 23.38 3.57
C GLU A 209 13.26 22.54 2.56
N GLU A 210 14.51 22.95 2.31
CA GLU A 210 15.46 22.24 1.46
C GLU A 210 14.86 21.82 0.11
N SER A 211 14.77 20.51 -0.18
CA SER A 211 14.28 19.98 -1.45
C SER A 211 12.78 19.66 -1.47
N MET A 212 12.02 19.91 -0.39
CA MET A 212 10.64 19.46 -0.24
C MET A 212 9.69 20.60 0.16
N THR A 213 8.47 20.52 -0.37
CA THR A 213 7.37 21.41 0.02
C THR A 213 6.14 20.58 0.31
N ALA A 214 5.51 20.82 1.47
CA ALA A 214 4.20 20.30 1.83
C ALA A 214 3.18 21.44 1.89
N PHE A 215 2.05 21.29 1.20
CA PHE A 215 1.03 22.33 1.11
C PHE A 215 -0.37 21.73 0.99
N VAL A 216 -1.39 22.51 1.37
CA VAL A 216 -2.78 22.18 1.08
C VAL A 216 -3.06 22.55 -0.38
N PRO A 217 -3.42 21.60 -1.27
CA PRO A 217 -3.64 21.90 -2.67
C PRO A 217 -4.83 22.86 -2.85
N ASN A 218 -4.80 23.69 -3.90
CA ASN A 218 -5.87 24.65 -4.16
C ASN A 218 -7.25 23.98 -4.30
N ALA A 219 -7.28 22.75 -4.82
CA ALA A 219 -8.47 21.94 -5.00
C ALA A 219 -8.50 20.72 -4.06
N ALA A 220 -8.16 20.92 -2.77
CA ALA A 220 -8.27 19.90 -1.74
C ALA A 220 -9.66 19.25 -1.70
N ARG A 221 -9.70 17.91 -1.69
CA ARG A 221 -10.92 17.11 -1.60
C ARG A 221 -11.31 16.83 -0.15
N TRP A 222 -10.34 16.85 0.76
CA TRP A 222 -10.54 16.63 2.19
C TRP A 222 -10.24 17.88 3.02
N PRO A 223 -10.93 18.10 4.16
CA PRO A 223 -10.78 19.31 4.99
C PRO A 223 -9.36 19.64 5.47
N TYR A 224 -8.44 18.67 5.44
CA TYR A 224 -7.03 18.86 5.79
C TYR A 224 -6.10 18.10 4.85
N GLU A 225 -6.44 17.97 3.57
CA GLU A 225 -5.55 17.32 2.59
C GLU A 225 -4.21 18.05 2.48
N VAL A 226 -3.10 17.31 2.53
CA VAL A 226 -1.75 17.85 2.32
C VAL A 226 -1.06 17.03 1.24
N HIS A 227 -0.44 17.74 0.30
CA HIS A 227 0.42 17.18 -0.74
C HIS A 227 1.88 17.46 -0.38
N VAL A 228 2.76 16.47 -0.51
CA VAL A 228 4.21 16.62 -0.32
C VAL A 228 4.90 16.40 -1.66
N TYR A 229 5.59 17.44 -2.15
CA TYR A 229 6.21 17.47 -3.47
C TYR A 229 7.71 17.76 -3.36
N PRO A 230 8.55 17.07 -4.14
CA PRO A 230 9.93 17.50 -4.36
C PRO A 230 9.94 18.77 -5.22
N ARG A 231 10.84 19.71 -4.89
CA ARG A 231 11.05 20.95 -5.66
C ARG A 231 11.68 20.68 -7.01
N ARG A 232 12.54 19.68 -7.08
CA ARG A 232 13.10 19.21 -8.34
C ARG A 232 12.07 18.35 -9.07
N HIS A 233 11.97 18.55 -10.38
CA HIS A 233 11.15 17.70 -11.23
C HIS A 233 11.73 16.27 -11.27
N VAL A 234 11.01 15.33 -10.65
CA VAL A 234 11.29 13.88 -10.66
C VAL A 234 10.04 13.11 -11.05
N ALA A 235 10.20 11.96 -11.68
CA ALA A 235 9.09 11.13 -12.11
C ALA A 235 8.66 10.11 -11.04
N SER A 236 9.58 9.72 -10.17
CA SER A 236 9.36 8.66 -9.18
C SER A 236 10.25 8.79 -7.95
N ILE A 237 9.90 8.06 -6.88
CA ILE A 237 10.69 8.00 -5.65
C ILE A 237 12.11 7.45 -5.86
N THR A 238 12.34 6.67 -6.91
CA THR A 238 13.67 6.15 -7.26
C THR A 238 14.58 7.21 -7.86
N ASP A 239 14.01 8.30 -8.38
CA ASP A 239 14.78 9.42 -8.96
C ASP A 239 15.25 10.43 -7.91
N LEU A 240 14.83 10.28 -6.64
CA LEU A 240 15.29 11.11 -5.53
C LEU A 240 16.73 10.76 -5.15
N ASP A 241 17.56 11.79 -4.99
CA ASP A 241 18.92 11.64 -4.47
C ASP A 241 18.94 11.41 -2.95
N GLU A 242 20.14 11.22 -2.39
CA GLU A 242 20.30 10.91 -0.97
C GLU A 242 19.75 12.02 -0.06
N GLY A 243 20.01 13.29 -0.39
CA GLY A 243 19.53 14.44 0.37
C GLY A 243 18.02 14.55 0.28
N GLU A 244 17.47 14.43 -0.93
CA GLU A 244 16.02 14.51 -1.14
C GLU A 244 15.25 13.39 -0.43
N ARG A 245 15.84 12.21 -0.25
CA ARG A 245 15.23 11.13 0.55
C ARG A 245 15.19 11.44 2.04
N TRP A 246 16.21 12.15 2.56
CA TRP A 246 16.18 12.67 3.93
C TRP A 246 15.13 13.75 4.09
N ASP A 247 15.04 14.67 3.14
CA ASP A 247 14.06 15.75 3.16
C ASP A 247 12.63 15.20 3.03
N LEU A 248 12.42 14.14 2.22
CA LEU A 248 11.12 13.46 2.15
C LEU A 248 10.74 12.84 3.50
N ALA A 249 11.70 12.18 4.17
CA ALA A 249 11.47 11.59 5.49
C ALA A 249 11.11 12.65 6.53
N ALA A 250 11.82 13.78 6.54
CA ALA A 250 11.53 14.91 7.40
C ALA A 250 10.15 15.52 7.11
N ALA A 251 9.81 15.72 5.83
CA ALA A 251 8.52 16.27 5.41
C ALA A 251 7.34 15.36 5.81
N VAL A 252 7.46 14.05 5.56
CA VAL A 252 6.44 13.06 5.95
C VAL A 252 6.26 13.03 7.47
N LEU A 253 7.35 13.01 8.24
CA LEU A 253 7.29 13.05 9.69
C LEU A 253 6.67 14.35 10.20
N ARG A 254 7.05 15.49 9.62
CA ARG A 254 6.51 16.81 9.95
C ARG A 254 5.00 16.86 9.70
N VAL A 255 4.54 16.44 8.54
CA VAL A 255 3.10 16.40 8.21
C VAL A 255 2.36 15.47 9.17
N ALA A 256 2.85 14.24 9.37
CA ALA A 256 2.23 13.28 10.27
C ALA A 256 2.14 13.79 11.72
N SER A 257 3.20 14.40 12.23
CA SER A 257 3.23 14.99 13.58
C SER A 257 2.39 16.26 13.73
N THR A 258 2.02 16.92 12.62
CA THR A 258 1.16 18.11 12.64
C THR A 258 -0.32 17.74 12.69
N TYR A 259 -0.68 16.54 12.23
CA TYR A 259 -2.04 16.00 12.31
C TYR A 259 -2.41 15.45 13.69
N ASP A 260 -1.43 14.95 14.44
CA ASP A 260 -1.60 14.41 15.80
C ASP A 260 -1.67 15.55 16.85
#